data_AF-A0A127SRX2-F1
#
_entry.id   AF-A0A127SRX2-F1
#
_cell.length_a   1.000
_cell.length_b   1.000
_cell.length_c   1.000
_cell.angle_alpha   90.00
_cell.angle_beta   90.00
_cell.angle_gamma   90.00
#
_symmetry.space_group_name_H-M   'P 1'
#
loop_
_entity.id
_entity.type
_entity.pdbx_description
1 polymer ?
#
loop_
_entity_poly.entity_id
_entity_poly.type
_entity_poly.pdbx_seq_one_letter_code
_entity_poly.pdbx_strand_id
1 'polypeptide(L)'
;WVEVAGTHEAIIDYETFDKVQALLQRDTRTSPKGREVHLFSGFLKCADCGRAITRCVGKNNNVYYSCSTYKNRSRTACTMHSIKHERLEAAVLFAVQHQVHLAVSYSEIVTQINSAPIKKSQSYRLDDLIAAKERELTKITRYKQSLYQDWKDGEITQQEYRDMKADYERQTSDISAVLTRLNAERAELANGVDNEHPALVAFMKYQNIEALNREILVELVDYIKVYENGNISVKFKFADELRKIAEYIEINTTEDTAVAG
;
A
#
# COMPACT_ATOMS: atom_id res chain seq x y z
N TRP A 1 23.58 -9.06 -12.06
CA TRP A 1 23.15 -8.06 -13.07
C TRP A 1 22.87 -6.76 -12.33
N VAL A 2 23.16 -5.62 -12.95
CA VAL A 2 22.88 -4.28 -12.39
C VAL A 2 21.75 -3.70 -13.23
N GLU A 3 20.66 -3.31 -12.57
CA GLU A 3 19.49 -2.72 -13.21
C GLU A 3 19.52 -1.21 -12.94
N VAL A 4 19.43 -0.38 -13.99
CA VAL A 4 19.47 1.08 -13.90
C VAL A 4 18.17 1.64 -14.47
N ALA A 5 17.36 2.24 -13.61
CA ALA A 5 16.04 2.77 -13.95
C ALA A 5 16.12 4.04 -14.82
N GLY A 6 15.10 4.27 -15.66
CA GLY A 6 14.87 5.55 -16.34
C GLY A 6 15.82 5.88 -17.49
N THR A 7 16.47 4.87 -18.10
CA THR A 7 17.41 5.07 -19.20
C THR A 7 16.74 5.25 -20.58
N HIS A 8 15.45 4.97 -20.67
CA HIS A 8 14.63 5.14 -21.87
C HIS A 8 13.17 5.39 -21.47
N GLU A 9 12.40 5.96 -22.39
CA GLU A 9 10.96 6.10 -22.23
C GLU A 9 10.31 4.72 -22.17
N ALA A 10 9.47 4.51 -21.15
CA ALA A 10 8.82 3.23 -20.93
C ALA A 10 7.70 3.02 -21.96
N ILE A 11 7.69 1.86 -22.62
CA ILE A 11 6.64 1.49 -23.60
C ILE A 11 5.31 1.19 -22.89
N ILE A 12 5.38 0.63 -21.69
CA ILE A 12 4.26 0.32 -20.81
C ILE A 12 4.59 0.87 -19.43
N ASP A 13 3.57 1.32 -18.71
CA ASP A 13 3.76 1.80 -17.34
C ASP A 13 4.10 0.63 -16.40
N TYR A 14 4.83 0.96 -15.33
CA TYR A 14 5.29 -0.04 -14.35
C TYR A 14 4.12 -0.76 -13.68
N GLU A 15 2.98 -0.09 -13.45
CA GLU A 15 1.82 -0.70 -12.80
C GLU A 15 1.21 -1.79 -13.68
N THR A 16 1.07 -1.53 -14.98
CA THR A 16 0.63 -2.51 -15.98
C THR A 16 1.62 -3.68 -16.06
N PHE A 17 2.93 -3.40 -16.08
CA PHE A 17 3.95 -4.44 -16.10
C PHE A 17 3.84 -5.36 -14.87
N ASP A 18 3.75 -4.80 -13.66
CA ASP A 18 3.64 -5.55 -12.42
C ASP A 18 2.35 -6.38 -12.36
N LYS A 19 1.23 -5.83 -12.82
CA LYS A 19 -0.04 -6.58 -12.95
C LYS A 19 0.14 -7.81 -13.85
N VAL A 20 0.81 -7.66 -14.99
CA VAL A 20 1.08 -8.77 -15.92
C VAL A 20 2.03 -9.79 -15.29
N GLN A 21 3.10 -9.36 -14.62
CA GLN A 21 4.02 -10.28 -13.94
C GLN A 21 3.31 -11.09 -12.86
N ALA A 22 2.48 -10.45 -12.03
CA ALA A 22 1.68 -11.12 -11.01
C ALA A 22 0.68 -12.13 -11.61
N LEU A 23 0.10 -11.82 -12.78
CA LEU A 23 -0.75 -12.73 -13.52
C LEU A 23 0.00 -13.94 -14.09
N LEU A 24 1.22 -13.74 -14.63
CA LEU A 24 2.05 -14.80 -15.19
C LEU A 24 2.51 -15.81 -14.12
N GLN A 25 2.74 -15.35 -12.88
CA GLN A 25 3.08 -16.25 -11.78
C GLN A 25 1.90 -17.12 -11.32
N ARG A 26 0.67 -16.76 -11.67
CA ARG A 26 -0.51 -17.55 -11.29
C ARG A 26 -0.66 -18.75 -12.22
N ASP A 27 -0.72 -19.95 -11.64
CA ASP A 27 -1.03 -21.17 -12.38
C ASP A 27 -2.49 -21.16 -12.83
N THR A 28 -2.76 -20.48 -13.94
CA THR A 28 -4.05 -20.45 -14.62
C THR A 28 -4.07 -21.53 -15.69
N ARG A 29 -3.91 -22.79 -15.30
CA ARG A 29 -3.95 -23.92 -16.24
C ARG A 29 -5.19 -23.81 -17.13
N THR A 30 -4.96 -23.51 -18.40
CA THR A 30 -6.02 -23.30 -19.39
C THR A 30 -6.74 -24.63 -19.64
N SER A 31 -8.07 -24.57 -19.79
CA SER A 31 -8.87 -25.76 -20.09
C SER A 31 -8.37 -26.42 -21.39
N PRO A 32 -8.29 -27.77 -21.45
CA PRO A 32 -7.91 -28.47 -22.69
C PRO A 32 -8.84 -28.20 -23.89
N LYS A 33 -10.04 -27.63 -23.66
CA LYS A 33 -11.07 -27.40 -24.69
C LYS A 33 -11.28 -25.93 -25.10
N GLY A 34 -10.47 -24.98 -24.65
CA GLY A 34 -10.60 -23.59 -25.12
C GLY A 34 -9.83 -22.55 -24.31
N ARG A 35 -9.68 -21.36 -24.92
CA ARG A 35 -8.99 -20.15 -24.42
C ARG A 35 -9.63 -19.50 -23.19
N GLU A 36 -10.70 -20.06 -22.63
CA GLU A 36 -11.48 -19.41 -21.59
C GLU A 36 -10.96 -19.75 -20.18
N VAL A 37 -10.63 -18.72 -19.42
CA VAL A 37 -10.17 -18.83 -18.04
C VAL A 37 -11.35 -18.58 -17.09
N HIS A 38 -11.76 -19.61 -16.35
CA HIS A 38 -12.88 -19.49 -15.40
C HIS A 38 -12.57 -18.55 -14.22
N LEU A 39 -13.62 -18.00 -13.61
CA LEU A 39 -13.58 -17.00 -12.53
C LEU A 39 -12.49 -17.27 -11.48
N PHE A 40 -12.55 -18.43 -10.81
CA PHE A 40 -11.64 -18.79 -9.71
C PHE A 40 -10.35 -19.51 -10.13
N SER A 41 -10.05 -19.63 -11.43
CA SER A 41 -8.83 -20.29 -11.90
C SER A 41 -7.58 -19.56 -11.41
N GLY A 42 -6.71 -20.29 -10.70
CA GLY A 42 -5.47 -19.78 -10.10
C GLY A 42 -5.60 -19.23 -8.67
N PHE A 43 -6.82 -19.08 -8.14
CA PHE A 43 -7.06 -18.46 -6.82
C PHE A 43 -7.26 -19.46 -5.69
N LEU A 44 -7.78 -20.65 -5.98
CA LEU A 44 -8.25 -21.57 -4.95
C LEU A 44 -7.13 -22.47 -4.42
N LYS A 45 -6.96 -22.48 -3.10
CA LYS A 45 -6.04 -23.34 -2.36
C LYS A 45 -6.81 -24.14 -1.31
N CYS A 46 -6.41 -25.39 -1.10
CA CYS A 46 -6.89 -26.20 0.02
C CYS A 46 -6.21 -25.69 1.28
N ALA A 47 -7.00 -25.40 2.32
CA ALA A 47 -6.47 -24.95 3.60
C ALA A 47 -5.69 -26.08 4.31
N ASP A 48 -6.12 -27.33 4.11
CA ASP A 48 -5.63 -28.49 4.85
C ASP A 48 -4.31 -29.05 4.27
N CYS A 49 -4.20 -29.16 2.93
CA CYS A 49 -2.98 -29.66 2.27
C CYS A 49 -2.17 -28.59 1.53
N GLY A 50 -2.63 -27.33 1.54
CA GLY A 50 -1.95 -26.19 0.90
C GLY A 50 -1.92 -26.21 -0.64
N ARG A 51 -2.38 -27.29 -1.29
CA ARG A 51 -2.34 -27.45 -2.74
C ARG A 51 -3.54 -26.81 -3.43
N ALA A 52 -3.45 -26.63 -4.75
CA ALA A 52 -4.52 -26.04 -5.55
C ALA A 52 -5.83 -26.85 -5.46
N ILE A 53 -6.95 -26.16 -5.58
CA ILE A 53 -8.28 -26.76 -5.73
C ILE A 53 -8.69 -26.69 -7.20
N THR A 54 -9.24 -27.78 -7.72
CA THR A 54 -9.55 -27.91 -9.15
C THR A 54 -11.05 -27.85 -9.40
N ARG A 55 -11.44 -27.10 -10.42
CA ARG A 55 -12.82 -27.05 -10.95
C ARG A 55 -13.22 -28.42 -11.50
N CYS A 56 -14.42 -28.85 -11.16
CA CYS A 56 -15.03 -30.10 -11.58
C CYS A 56 -16.44 -29.82 -12.09
N VAL A 57 -16.88 -30.59 -13.08
CA VAL A 57 -18.24 -30.53 -13.63
C VAL A 57 -18.91 -31.88 -13.36
N GLY A 58 -20.04 -31.84 -12.67
CA GLY A 58 -20.85 -33.02 -12.35
C GLY A 58 -21.74 -33.45 -13.50
N LYS A 59 -22.50 -34.53 -13.29
CA LYS A 59 -23.40 -35.13 -14.32
C LYS A 59 -24.50 -34.17 -14.81
N ASN A 60 -24.99 -33.28 -13.95
CA ASN A 60 -26.04 -32.31 -14.28
C ASN A 60 -25.46 -30.94 -14.67
N ASN A 61 -24.23 -30.90 -15.20
CA ASN A 61 -23.49 -29.67 -15.47
C ASN A 61 -23.21 -28.77 -14.24
N ASN A 62 -23.48 -29.28 -13.03
CA ASN A 62 -23.22 -28.57 -11.77
C ASN A 62 -21.71 -28.41 -11.55
N VAL A 63 -21.28 -27.18 -11.33
CA VAL A 63 -19.87 -26.82 -11.13
C VAL A 63 -19.55 -26.86 -9.64
N TYR A 64 -18.46 -27.54 -9.30
CA TYR A 64 -17.92 -27.58 -7.94
C TYR A 64 -16.39 -27.59 -7.97
N TYR A 65 -15.79 -27.31 -6.82
CA TYR A 65 -14.36 -27.21 -6.65
C TYR A 65 -13.93 -28.23 -5.61
N SER A 66 -12.93 -29.07 -5.93
CA SER A 66 -12.47 -30.15 -5.06
C SER A 66 -10.95 -30.16 -4.92
N CYS A 67 -10.47 -30.63 -3.77
CA CYS A 67 -9.04 -30.72 -3.49
C CYS A 67 -8.31 -31.58 -4.54
N SER A 68 -7.32 -30.99 -5.22
CA SER A 68 -6.57 -31.68 -6.27
C SER A 68 -5.71 -32.83 -5.73
N THR A 69 -5.22 -32.71 -4.49
CA THR A 69 -4.41 -33.73 -3.82
C THR A 69 -5.22 -35.01 -3.62
N TYR A 70 -6.38 -34.90 -2.98
CA TYR A 70 -7.27 -36.06 -2.76
C TYR A 70 -7.70 -36.69 -4.10
N LYS A 71 -8.07 -35.84 -5.06
CA LYS A 71 -8.62 -36.29 -6.35
C LYS A 71 -7.59 -36.96 -7.26
N ASN A 72 -6.41 -36.36 -7.41
CA ASN A 72 -5.47 -36.71 -8.48
C ASN A 72 -4.14 -37.29 -7.99
N ARG A 73 -3.81 -37.19 -6.69
CA ARG A 73 -2.49 -37.60 -6.17
C ARG A 73 -2.60 -38.72 -5.16
N SER A 74 -3.24 -38.48 -4.02
CA SER A 74 -3.35 -39.45 -2.95
C SER A 74 -4.59 -39.19 -2.09
N ARG A 75 -5.37 -40.26 -1.87
CA ARG A 75 -6.56 -40.26 -1.00
C ARG A 75 -6.23 -40.25 0.49
N THR A 76 -4.96 -40.44 0.86
CA THR A 76 -4.50 -40.40 2.26
C THR A 76 -3.77 -39.09 2.61
N ALA A 77 -3.29 -38.35 1.61
CA ALA A 77 -2.57 -37.10 1.82
C ALA A 77 -3.48 -35.88 2.08
N CYS A 78 -4.79 -36.04 1.88
CA CYS A 78 -5.82 -35.05 2.20
C CYS A 78 -7.18 -35.76 2.26
N THR A 79 -8.24 -35.04 2.61
CA THR A 79 -9.60 -35.55 2.76
C THR A 79 -10.49 -35.25 1.55
N MET A 80 -11.60 -35.96 1.44
CA MET A 80 -12.59 -35.72 0.40
C MET A 80 -13.47 -34.53 0.75
N HIS A 81 -13.12 -33.35 0.24
CA HIS A 81 -13.95 -32.16 0.40
C HIS A 81 -14.11 -31.38 -0.90
N SER A 82 -15.26 -30.69 -0.98
CA SER A 82 -15.60 -29.87 -2.12
C SER A 82 -16.55 -28.73 -1.75
N ILE A 83 -16.57 -27.69 -2.57
CA ILE A 83 -17.49 -26.56 -2.45
C ILE A 83 -18.19 -26.31 -3.79
N LYS A 84 -19.50 -26.06 -3.75
CA LYS A 84 -20.29 -25.70 -4.94
C LYS A 84 -19.92 -24.31 -5.43
N HIS A 85 -19.98 -24.10 -6.75
CA HIS A 85 -19.64 -22.82 -7.37
C HIS A 85 -20.47 -21.66 -6.81
N GLU A 86 -21.80 -21.78 -6.81
CA GLU A 86 -22.73 -20.74 -6.32
C GLU A 86 -22.43 -20.33 -4.86
N ARG A 87 -22.16 -21.31 -3.99
CA ARG A 87 -21.83 -21.04 -2.58
C ARG A 87 -20.48 -20.33 -2.43
N LEU A 88 -19.47 -20.75 -3.20
CA LEU A 88 -18.17 -20.10 -3.19
C LEU A 88 -18.26 -18.67 -3.75
N GLU A 89 -18.99 -18.50 -4.84
CA GLU A 89 -19.19 -17.20 -5.50
C GLU A 89 -19.91 -16.21 -4.58
N ALA A 90 -21.04 -16.59 -4.00
CA ALA A 90 -21.77 -15.74 -3.07
C ALA A 90 -20.93 -15.35 -1.85
N ALA A 91 -20.18 -16.29 -1.28
CA ALA A 91 -19.35 -16.03 -0.11
C ALA A 91 -18.14 -15.11 -0.43
N VAL A 92 -17.51 -15.27 -1.60
CA VAL A 92 -16.42 -14.39 -2.02
C VAL A 92 -16.95 -13.01 -2.39
N LEU A 93 -18.10 -12.92 -3.06
CA LEU A 93 -18.75 -11.65 -3.39
C LEU A 93 -19.06 -10.87 -2.11
N PHE A 94 -19.68 -11.53 -1.13
CA PHE A 94 -19.97 -10.92 0.17
C PHE A 94 -18.69 -10.42 0.86
N ALA A 95 -17.62 -11.22 0.86
CA ALA A 95 -16.34 -10.81 1.44
C ALA A 95 -15.74 -9.58 0.75
N VAL A 96 -15.81 -9.52 -0.59
CA VAL A 96 -15.35 -8.36 -1.37
C VAL A 96 -16.20 -7.14 -1.04
N GLN A 97 -17.54 -7.24 -1.10
CA GLN A 97 -18.45 -6.15 -0.75
C GLN A 97 -18.20 -5.60 0.66
N HIS A 98 -17.96 -6.48 1.63
CA HIS A 98 -17.63 -6.09 2.99
C HIS A 98 -16.31 -5.32 3.07
N GLN A 99 -15.25 -5.76 2.38
CA GLN A 99 -13.99 -5.02 2.34
C GLN A 99 -14.13 -3.67 1.63
N VAL A 100 -14.91 -3.61 0.56
CA VAL A 100 -15.22 -2.35 -0.12
C VAL A 100 -15.91 -1.38 0.84
N HIS A 101 -16.95 -1.83 1.55
CA HIS A 101 -17.64 -1.01 2.55
C HIS A 101 -16.69 -0.49 3.65
N LEU A 102 -15.81 -1.35 4.18
CA LEU A 102 -14.80 -0.94 5.16
C LEU A 102 -13.84 0.12 4.61
N ALA A 103 -13.36 -0.06 3.37
CA ALA A 103 -12.47 0.92 2.74
C ALA A 103 -13.13 2.30 2.58
N VAL A 104 -14.42 2.34 2.21
CA VAL A 104 -15.18 3.60 2.16
C VAL A 104 -15.24 4.27 3.54
N SER A 105 -15.65 3.51 4.56
CA SER A 105 -15.73 4.01 5.93
C SER A 105 -14.38 4.50 6.45
N TYR A 106 -13.30 3.76 6.19
CA TYR A 106 -11.95 4.17 6.57
C TYR A 106 -11.52 5.45 5.87
N SER A 107 -11.81 5.62 4.58
CA SER A 107 -11.53 6.87 3.88
C SER A 107 -12.29 8.06 4.50
N GLU A 108 -13.56 7.91 4.84
CA GLU A 108 -14.32 8.99 5.49
C GLU A 108 -13.70 9.38 6.84
N ILE A 109 -13.36 8.38 7.68
CA ILE A 109 -12.75 8.63 8.99
C ILE A 109 -11.36 9.26 8.85
N VAL A 110 -10.55 8.76 7.92
CA VAL A 110 -9.24 9.34 7.60
C VAL A 110 -9.36 10.80 7.16
N THR A 111 -10.34 11.10 6.30
CA THR A 111 -10.64 12.49 5.89
C THR A 111 -10.96 13.36 7.10
N GLN A 112 -11.78 12.85 8.02
CA GLN A 112 -12.17 13.58 9.23
C GLN A 112 -10.96 13.85 10.13
N ILE A 113 -10.11 12.84 10.38
CA ILE A 113 -8.88 12.97 11.15
C ILE A 113 -7.95 14.01 10.50
N ASN A 114 -7.74 13.92 9.19
CA ASN A 114 -6.83 14.81 8.48
C ASN A 114 -7.40 16.25 8.34
N SER A 115 -8.72 16.41 8.40
CA SER A 115 -9.38 17.71 8.37
C SER A 115 -9.56 18.37 9.74
N ALA A 116 -9.27 17.65 10.84
CA ALA A 116 -9.40 18.15 12.20
C ALA A 116 -8.55 19.44 12.42
N PRO A 117 -9.13 20.49 13.04
CA PRO A 117 -8.45 21.78 13.23
C PRO A 117 -7.11 21.68 13.96
N ILE A 118 -7.00 20.73 14.90
CA ILE A 118 -5.80 20.51 15.71
C ILE A 118 -4.64 20.05 14.82
N LYS A 119 -4.82 19.00 14.00
CA LYS A 119 -3.80 18.54 13.05
C LYS A 119 -3.42 19.60 12.03
N LYS A 120 -4.42 20.31 11.47
CA LYS A 120 -4.14 21.42 10.53
C LYS A 120 -3.32 22.51 11.19
N SER A 121 -3.66 22.93 12.40
CA SER A 121 -2.93 23.98 13.11
C SER A 121 -1.49 23.57 13.45
N GLN A 122 -1.24 22.31 13.81
CA GLN A 122 0.09 21.77 14.06
C GLN A 122 0.91 21.68 12.77
N SER A 123 0.30 21.21 11.66
CA SER A 123 0.95 21.18 10.34
C SER A 123 1.36 22.58 9.88
N TYR A 124 0.46 23.57 9.95
CA TYR A 124 0.78 24.94 9.56
C TYR A 124 1.91 25.54 10.40
N ARG A 125 1.92 25.29 11.72
CA ARG A 125 3.01 25.75 12.60
C ARG A 125 4.36 25.13 12.23
N LEU A 126 4.39 23.84 11.88
CA LEU A 126 5.62 23.18 11.43
C LEU A 126 6.09 23.71 10.08
N ASP A 127 5.17 23.91 9.13
CA ASP A 127 5.49 24.50 7.82
C ASP A 127 6.09 25.91 7.97
N ASP A 128 5.52 26.75 8.84
CA ASP A 128 6.05 28.09 9.12
C ASP A 128 7.46 28.04 9.74
N LEU A 129 7.71 27.11 10.66
CA LEU A 129 9.02 26.91 11.28
C LEU A 129 10.08 26.43 10.28
N ILE A 130 9.72 25.49 9.40
CA ILE A 130 10.59 25.00 8.33
C ILE A 130 10.92 26.14 7.37
N ALA A 131 9.91 26.87 6.89
CA ALA A 131 10.11 28.00 5.98
C ALA A 131 10.99 29.09 6.60
N ALA A 132 10.86 29.36 7.91
CA ALA A 132 11.73 30.29 8.61
C ALA A 132 13.19 29.81 8.63
N LYS A 133 13.44 28.52 8.91
CA LYS A 133 14.78 27.92 8.94
C LYS A 133 15.43 27.83 7.55
N GLU A 134 14.66 27.56 6.51
CA GLU A 134 15.14 27.58 5.12
C GLU A 134 15.57 28.97 4.67
N ARG A 135 14.82 30.02 5.06
CA ARG A 135 15.22 31.42 4.81
C ARG A 135 16.52 31.76 5.52
N GLU A 136 16.70 31.31 6.76
CA GLU A 136 17.92 31.50 7.54
C GLU A 136 19.12 30.81 6.86
N LEU A 137 18.95 29.56 6.42
CA LEU A 137 19.96 28.80 5.67
C LEU A 137 20.34 29.50 4.36
N THR A 138 19.35 30.01 3.62
CA THR A 138 19.57 30.75 2.37
C THR A 138 20.37 32.03 2.62
N LYS A 139 20.09 32.73 3.72
CA LYS A 139 20.80 33.96 4.11
C LYS A 139 22.27 33.66 4.44
N ILE A 140 22.55 32.62 5.23
CA ILE A 140 23.92 32.18 5.55
C ILE A 140 24.66 31.73 4.29
N THR A 141 23.98 31.03 3.38
CA THR A 141 24.59 30.61 2.10
C THR A 141 25.02 31.81 1.26
N ARG A 142 24.20 32.87 1.20
CA ARG A 142 24.58 34.13 0.52
C ARG A 142 25.76 34.82 1.22
N TYR A 143 25.80 34.84 2.55
CA TYR A 143 26.94 35.39 3.28
C TYR A 143 28.23 34.62 3.03
N LYS A 144 28.19 33.28 2.96
CA LYS A 144 29.35 32.46 2.58
C LYS A 144 29.86 32.78 1.17
N GLN A 145 28.96 33.07 0.22
CA GLN A 145 29.35 33.46 -1.14
C GLN A 145 30.01 34.85 -1.15
N SER A 146 29.45 35.83 -0.43
CA SER A 146 30.05 37.17 -0.28
C SER A 146 31.42 37.10 0.38
N LEU A 147 31.56 36.29 1.44
CA LEU A 147 32.80 36.14 2.19
C LEU A 147 33.99 35.69 1.32
N TYR A 148 33.74 34.86 0.30
CA TYR A 148 34.76 34.46 -0.66
C TYR A 148 35.20 35.63 -1.55
N GLN A 149 34.26 36.48 -1.95
CA GLN A 149 34.53 37.67 -2.75
C GLN A 149 35.31 38.70 -1.95
N ASP A 150 34.91 38.98 -0.71
CA ASP A 150 35.57 39.93 0.20
C ASP A 150 37.04 39.53 0.47
N TRP A 151 37.31 38.22 0.60
CA TRP A 151 38.68 37.70 0.71
C TRP A 151 39.48 37.89 -0.59
N LYS A 152 38.85 37.64 -1.75
CA LYS A 152 39.50 37.78 -3.06
C LYS A 152 39.84 39.25 -3.38
N ASP A 153 38.99 40.17 -2.95
CA ASP A 153 39.17 41.61 -3.13
C ASP A 153 40.12 42.23 -2.09
N GLY A 154 40.54 41.44 -1.10
CA GLY A 154 41.55 41.83 -0.10
C GLY A 154 40.99 42.63 1.08
N GLU A 155 39.66 42.71 1.20
CA GLU A 155 38.97 43.40 2.31
C GLU A 155 39.15 42.66 3.65
N ILE A 156 39.39 41.35 3.60
CA ILE A 156 39.67 40.50 4.76
C ILE A 156 40.90 39.63 4.55
N THR A 157 41.60 39.32 5.64
CA THR A 157 42.74 38.42 5.64
C THR A 157 42.32 36.96 5.45
N GLN A 158 43.28 36.12 5.04
CA GLN A 158 43.04 34.67 4.92
C GLN A 158 42.62 34.02 6.25
N GLN A 159 43.12 34.53 7.38
CA GLN A 159 42.79 33.99 8.70
C GLN A 159 41.34 34.34 9.07
N GLU A 160 40.93 35.60 8.88
CA GLU A 160 39.54 36.04 9.10
C GLU A 160 38.55 35.28 8.21
N TYR A 161 38.90 35.05 6.94
CA TYR A 161 38.11 34.22 6.04
C TYR A 161 37.90 32.81 6.60
N ARG A 162 38.97 32.16 7.08
CA ARG A 162 38.89 30.80 7.63
C ARG A 162 38.01 30.74 8.87
N ASP A 163 38.17 31.69 9.78
CA ASP A 163 37.43 31.74 11.04
C ASP A 163 35.93 32.01 10.79
N MET A 164 35.59 32.97 9.93
CA MET A 164 34.20 33.26 9.54
C MET A 164 33.56 32.13 8.73
N LYS A 165 34.31 31.49 7.82
CA LYS A 165 33.84 30.32 7.07
C LYS A 165 33.51 29.17 8.01
N ALA A 166 34.36 28.89 9.00
CA ALA A 166 34.14 27.85 9.99
C ALA A 166 32.91 28.14 10.86
N ASP A 167 32.65 29.40 11.19
CA ASP A 167 31.43 29.80 11.91
C ASP A 167 30.16 29.57 11.06
N TYR A 168 30.15 30.04 9.81
CA TYR A 168 29.02 29.80 8.92
C TYR A 168 28.82 28.30 8.61
N GLU A 169 29.89 27.50 8.55
CA GLU A 169 29.80 26.04 8.43
C GLU A 169 29.11 25.41 9.63
N ARG A 170 29.45 25.82 10.86
CA ARG A 170 28.74 25.39 12.07
C ARG A 170 27.27 25.78 12.04
N GLN A 171 26.95 27.05 11.75
CA GLN A 171 25.56 27.49 11.66
C GLN A 171 24.77 26.74 10.57
N THR A 172 25.39 26.46 9.41
CA THR A 172 24.77 25.65 8.34
C THR A 172 24.45 24.24 8.85
N SER A 173 25.39 23.61 9.55
CA SER A 173 25.22 22.27 10.13
C SER A 173 24.08 22.25 11.15
N ASP A 174 24.06 23.20 12.09
CA ASP A 174 23.05 23.27 13.14
C ASP A 174 21.64 23.48 12.57
N ILE A 175 21.49 24.42 11.62
CA ILE A 175 20.22 24.67 10.95
C ILE A 175 19.80 23.45 10.12
N SER A 176 20.74 22.79 9.44
CA SER A 176 20.42 21.58 8.66
C SER A 176 19.93 20.44 9.55
N ALA A 177 20.52 20.24 10.73
CA ALA A 177 20.07 19.23 11.69
C ALA A 177 18.67 19.55 12.24
N VAL A 178 18.39 20.82 12.51
CA VAL A 178 17.04 21.28 12.91
C VAL A 178 16.03 21.04 11.78
N LEU A 179 16.39 21.35 10.54
CA LEU A 179 15.54 21.07 9.37
C LEU A 179 15.28 19.58 9.19
N THR A 180 16.29 18.72 9.39
CA THR A 180 16.09 17.26 9.35
C THR A 180 15.08 16.81 10.40
N ARG A 181 15.19 17.32 11.65
CA ARG A 181 14.24 16.98 12.72
C ARG A 181 12.83 17.48 12.42
N LEU A 182 12.68 18.75 12.02
CA LEU A 182 11.37 19.32 11.71
C LEU A 182 10.70 18.63 10.51
N ASN A 183 11.47 18.24 9.49
CA ASN A 183 10.94 17.47 8.36
C ASN A 183 10.58 16.04 8.76
N ALA A 184 11.29 15.42 9.71
CA ALA A 184 10.90 14.11 10.25
C ALA A 184 9.58 14.22 11.04
N GLU A 185 9.44 15.23 11.91
CA GLU A 185 8.21 15.50 12.67
C GLU A 185 7.03 15.82 11.73
N ARG A 186 7.27 16.61 10.69
CA ARG A 186 6.30 16.86 9.61
C ARG A 186 5.92 15.58 8.87
N ALA A 187 6.90 14.73 8.56
CA ALA A 187 6.65 13.45 7.92
C ALA A 187 5.88 12.49 8.83
N GLU A 188 6.09 12.50 10.14
CA GLU A 188 5.29 11.72 11.10
C GLU A 188 3.84 12.20 11.16
N LEU A 189 3.62 13.52 11.15
CA LEU A 189 2.28 14.12 11.06
C LEU A 189 1.59 13.87 9.71
N ALA A 190 2.37 13.86 8.61
CA ALA A 190 1.90 13.63 7.25
C ALA A 190 1.81 12.15 6.86
N ASN A 191 2.49 11.24 7.59
CA ASN A 191 2.34 9.79 7.49
C ASN A 191 0.99 9.30 8.02
N GLY A 192 0.09 10.23 8.36
CA GLY A 192 -1.31 9.92 8.40
C GLY A 192 -1.73 9.33 7.07
N VAL A 193 -2.36 8.15 7.15
CA VAL A 193 -3.01 7.54 5.99
C VAL A 193 -3.79 8.62 5.26
N ASP A 194 -3.60 8.74 3.96
CA ASP A 194 -4.41 9.61 3.12
C ASP A 194 -5.49 8.79 2.41
N ASN A 195 -6.55 9.44 1.98
CA ASN A 195 -7.61 8.83 1.18
C ASN A 195 -7.11 8.30 -0.16
N GLU A 196 -5.99 8.85 -0.64
CA GLU A 196 -5.30 8.40 -1.85
C GLU A 196 -4.46 7.13 -1.62
N HIS A 197 -4.47 6.56 -0.40
CA HIS A 197 -3.74 5.33 -0.11
C HIS A 197 -4.16 4.21 -1.09
N PRO A 198 -3.21 3.56 -1.80
CA PRO A 198 -3.53 2.62 -2.90
C PRO A 198 -4.51 1.51 -2.50
N ALA A 199 -4.41 1.02 -1.27
CA ALA A 199 -5.36 0.06 -0.70
C ALA A 199 -6.81 0.57 -0.71
N LEU A 200 -7.07 1.78 -0.22
CA LEU A 200 -8.41 2.36 -0.17
C LEU A 200 -8.93 2.58 -1.59
N VAL A 201 -8.12 3.18 -2.46
CA VAL A 201 -8.47 3.45 -3.86
C VAL A 201 -8.85 2.17 -4.61
N ALA A 202 -8.05 1.10 -4.47
CA ALA A 202 -8.30 -0.17 -5.14
C ALA A 202 -9.66 -0.79 -4.74
N PHE A 203 -10.00 -0.77 -3.45
CA PHE A 203 -11.31 -1.25 -3.00
C PHE A 203 -12.45 -0.31 -3.40
N MET A 204 -12.26 1.00 -3.29
CA MET A 204 -13.29 2.00 -3.63
C MET A 204 -13.67 2.00 -5.12
N LYS A 205 -12.75 1.61 -6.02
CA LYS A 205 -13.03 1.43 -7.46
C LYS A 205 -14.23 0.51 -7.72
N TYR A 206 -14.51 -0.43 -6.81
CA TYR A 206 -15.57 -1.42 -6.95
C TYR A 206 -16.73 -1.20 -5.97
N GLN A 207 -17.00 0.05 -5.60
CA GLN A 207 -18.23 0.44 -4.89
C GLN A 207 -19.47 -0.10 -5.61
N ASN A 208 -20.41 -0.67 -4.86
CA ASN A 208 -21.67 -1.23 -5.37
C ASN A 208 -21.52 -2.42 -6.33
N ILE A 209 -20.44 -3.20 -6.23
CA ILE A 209 -20.30 -4.46 -6.96
C ILE A 209 -21.47 -5.42 -6.68
N GLU A 210 -22.16 -5.87 -7.73
CA GLU A 210 -23.25 -6.85 -7.65
C GLU A 210 -22.84 -8.27 -8.08
N ALA A 211 -21.78 -8.39 -8.88
CA ALA A 211 -21.30 -9.66 -9.40
C ALA A 211 -19.77 -9.70 -9.49
N LEU A 212 -19.19 -10.87 -9.25
CA LEU A 212 -17.74 -11.06 -9.39
C LEU A 212 -17.35 -11.20 -10.85
N ASN A 213 -16.25 -10.56 -11.22
CA ASN A 213 -15.56 -10.84 -12.47
C ASN A 213 -14.08 -11.13 -12.19
N ARG A 214 -13.37 -11.56 -13.23
CA ARG A 214 -11.96 -11.94 -13.09
C ARG A 214 -11.05 -10.75 -12.78
N GLU A 215 -11.36 -9.57 -13.31
CA GLU A 215 -10.60 -8.34 -13.05
C GLU A 215 -10.58 -8.01 -11.55
N ILE A 216 -11.76 -8.03 -10.91
CA ILE A 216 -11.94 -7.78 -9.48
C ILE A 216 -11.11 -8.75 -8.64
N LEU A 217 -11.15 -10.04 -8.97
CA LEU A 217 -10.35 -11.04 -8.25
C LEU A 217 -8.85 -10.82 -8.48
N VAL A 218 -8.44 -10.43 -9.69
CA VAL A 218 -7.03 -10.16 -10.00
C VAL A 218 -6.52 -8.95 -9.23
N GLU A 219 -7.32 -7.91 -9.11
CA GLU A 219 -6.95 -6.65 -8.47
C GLU A 219 -6.98 -6.77 -6.94
N LEU A 220 -8.02 -7.36 -6.36
CA LEU A 220 -8.24 -7.33 -4.91
C LEU A 220 -7.79 -8.59 -4.17
N VAL A 221 -7.88 -9.76 -4.82
CA VAL A 221 -7.70 -11.06 -4.15
C VAL A 221 -6.33 -11.65 -4.46
N ASP A 222 -5.62 -12.08 -3.42
CA ASP A 222 -4.39 -12.85 -3.57
C ASP A 222 -4.72 -14.33 -3.78
N TYR A 223 -5.33 -14.97 -2.77
CA TYR A 223 -5.82 -16.35 -2.86
C TYR A 223 -7.04 -16.58 -1.96
N ILE A 224 -7.75 -17.66 -2.23
CA ILE A 224 -8.91 -18.10 -1.45
C ILE A 224 -8.63 -19.52 -0.95
N LYS A 225 -8.65 -19.69 0.37
CA LYS A 225 -8.54 -21.00 1.02
C LYS A 225 -9.93 -21.60 1.22
N VAL A 226 -10.10 -22.87 0.87
CA VAL A 226 -11.29 -23.66 1.21
C VAL A 226 -10.88 -24.75 2.19
N TYR A 227 -11.63 -24.85 3.29
CA TYR A 227 -11.42 -25.82 4.36
C TYR A 227 -12.29 -27.06 4.14
N GLU A 228 -11.90 -28.18 4.74
CA GLU A 228 -12.67 -29.43 4.70
C GLU A 228 -14.13 -29.27 5.13
N ASN A 229 -14.41 -28.45 6.15
CA ASN A 229 -15.76 -28.18 6.65
C ASN A 229 -16.61 -27.26 5.74
N GLY A 230 -16.08 -26.84 4.59
CA GLY A 230 -16.76 -25.95 3.65
C GLY A 230 -16.73 -24.47 4.02
N ASN A 231 -15.93 -24.08 5.04
CA ASN A 231 -15.60 -22.69 5.29
C ASN A 231 -14.60 -22.19 4.24
N ILE A 232 -14.57 -20.88 4.04
CA ILE A 232 -13.60 -20.23 3.17
C ILE A 232 -12.87 -19.11 3.91
N SER A 233 -11.66 -18.79 3.46
CA SER A 233 -10.91 -17.62 3.88
C SER A 233 -10.35 -16.94 2.64
N VAL A 234 -10.63 -15.65 2.49
CA VAL A 234 -10.17 -14.82 1.37
C VAL A 234 -9.00 -13.98 1.86
N LYS A 235 -7.80 -14.16 1.28
CA LYS A 235 -6.66 -13.26 1.51
C LYS A 235 -6.67 -12.21 0.42
N PHE A 236 -6.83 -10.96 0.82
CA PHE A 236 -6.74 -9.80 -0.06
C PHE A 236 -5.28 -9.35 -0.21
N LYS A 237 -4.97 -8.72 -1.35
CA LYS A 237 -3.62 -8.21 -1.63
C LYS A 237 -3.22 -7.10 -0.66
N PHE A 238 -4.15 -6.21 -0.31
CA PHE A 238 -3.90 -5.04 0.53
C PHE A 238 -4.25 -5.26 2.03
N ALA A 239 -4.24 -6.51 2.49
CA ALA A 239 -4.71 -6.83 3.84
C ALA A 239 -3.83 -6.22 4.94
N ASP A 240 -2.53 -6.13 4.71
CA ASP A 240 -1.59 -5.62 5.72
C ASP A 240 -1.63 -4.08 5.77
N GLU A 241 -1.84 -3.45 4.62
CA GLU A 241 -2.08 -2.03 4.47
C GLU A 241 -3.39 -1.60 5.14
N LEU A 242 -4.51 -2.26 4.84
CA LEU A 242 -5.78 -1.97 5.50
C LEU A 242 -5.69 -2.13 7.03
N ARG A 243 -4.88 -3.07 7.52
CA ARG A 243 -4.65 -3.23 8.96
C ARG A 243 -3.93 -2.02 9.56
N LYS A 244 -2.88 -1.53 8.89
CA LYS A 244 -2.18 -0.30 9.31
C LYS A 244 -3.10 0.91 9.30
N ILE A 245 -4.04 0.97 8.34
CA ILE A 245 -5.03 2.03 8.27
C ILE A 245 -5.99 1.97 9.46
N ALA A 246 -6.47 0.77 9.81
CA ALA A 246 -7.29 0.59 11.00
C ALA A 246 -6.53 0.99 12.28
N GLU A 247 -5.27 0.57 12.43
CA GLU A 247 -4.41 0.94 13.57
C GLU A 247 -4.23 2.48 13.65
N TYR A 248 -4.01 3.15 12.51
CA TYR A 248 -3.94 4.62 12.44
C TYR A 248 -5.24 5.28 12.90
N ILE A 249 -6.39 4.79 12.42
CA ILE A 249 -7.70 5.30 12.82
C ILE A 249 -7.90 5.14 14.34
N GLU A 250 -7.58 3.98 14.91
CA GLU A 250 -7.72 3.72 16.34
C GLU A 250 -6.88 4.69 17.19
N ILE A 251 -5.61 4.91 16.84
CA ILE A 251 -4.73 5.82 17.56
C ILE A 251 -5.29 7.26 17.53
N ASN A 252 -5.70 7.73 16.37
CA ASN A 252 -6.10 9.13 16.19
C ASN A 252 -7.54 9.42 16.63
N THR A 253 -8.37 8.40 16.84
CA THR A 253 -9.74 8.56 17.37
C THR A 253 -9.81 8.38 18.89
N THR A 254 -8.87 7.66 19.50
CA THR A 254 -8.83 7.45 20.96
C THR A 254 -8.19 8.61 21.70
N GLU A 255 -7.17 9.27 21.14
CA GLU A 255 -6.54 10.46 21.74
C GLU A 255 -7.52 11.64 21.92
N ASP A 256 -8.51 11.78 21.05
CA ASP A 256 -9.56 12.82 21.15
C ASP A 256 -10.46 12.65 22.39
N THR A 257 -10.55 11.46 22.98
CA THR A 257 -11.37 11.22 24.17
C THR A 257 -10.66 11.55 25.49
N ALA A 258 -9.33 11.62 25.51
CA ALA A 258 -8.56 11.84 26.73
C ALA A 258 -8.41 13.32 27.13
N VAL A 259 -8.71 14.26 26.22
CA VAL A 259 -8.57 15.71 26.43
C VAL A 259 -9.91 16.39 26.76
N ALA A 260 -11.03 15.65 26.73
CA ALA A 260 -12.38 16.16 26.99
C ALA A 260 -12.90 15.88 28.41
N GLY A 261 -12.03 15.52 29.35
CA GLY A 261 -12.37 15.19 30.76
C GLY A 261 -11.95 16.26 31.76
#